data_AF-A0A2L2XN78-F1
#
_entry.id   AF-A0A2L2XN78-F1
#
_cell.length_a   1.000
_cell.length_b   1.000
_cell.length_c   1.000
_cell.angle_alpha   90.00
_cell.angle_beta   90.00
_cell.angle_gamma   90.00
#
_symmetry.space_group_name_H-M   'P 1'
#
loop_
_entity.id
_entity.type
_entity.pdbx_description
1 polymer ?
#
loop_
_entity_poly.entity_id
_entity_poly.type
_entity_poly.pdbx_seq_one_letter_code
_entity_poly.pdbx_strand_id
1 'polypeptide(L)'
;MSDMNDSMDSNMKSYLIPQNVETKFQFFPGFGWFEVGAVAAAFLLGALLVYVLGWFTNSPGKYILLLLPPAAAFFLFKPTPDGSSLYQLLKNYRDWLRSRKRYLYEYRED
;
A
#
# COMPACT_ATOMS: atom_id res chain seq x y z
N MET A 1 -27.08 -57.68 -14.99
CA MET A 1 -26.02 -57.27 -15.93
C MET A 1 -25.92 -55.74 -16.09
N SER A 2 -26.60 -54.94 -15.24
CA SER A 2 -26.64 -53.46 -15.32
C SER A 2 -25.69 -52.79 -14.32
N ASP A 3 -25.45 -53.40 -13.15
CA ASP A 3 -24.66 -52.80 -12.06
C ASP A 3 -23.14 -52.71 -12.32
N MET A 4 -22.61 -53.44 -13.32
CA MET A 4 -21.17 -53.42 -13.62
C MET A 4 -20.74 -52.23 -14.50
N ASN A 5 -21.70 -51.56 -15.16
CA ASN A 5 -21.40 -50.43 -16.04
C ASN A 5 -21.32 -49.10 -15.26
N ASP A 6 -22.08 -48.97 -14.17
CA ASP A 6 -22.09 -47.77 -13.32
C ASP A 6 -20.78 -47.61 -12.51
N SER A 7 -20.10 -48.71 -12.17
CA SER A 7 -18.81 -48.67 -11.49
C SER A 7 -17.64 -48.23 -12.40
N MET A 8 -17.78 -48.38 -13.72
CA MET A 8 -16.79 -47.90 -14.70
C MET A 8 -16.95 -46.40 -14.97
N ASP A 9 -18.18 -45.89 -14.96
CA ASP A 9 -18.48 -44.48 -15.24
C ASP A 9 -18.10 -43.55 -14.06
N SER A 10 -18.25 -44.02 -12.83
CA SER A 10 -17.81 -43.27 -11.63
C SER A 10 -16.28 -43.14 -11.48
N ASN A 11 -15.50 -44.01 -12.16
CA ASN A 11 -14.03 -43.97 -12.16
C ASN A 11 -13.48 -42.97 -13.19
N MET A 12 -14.28 -42.62 -14.20
CA MET A 12 -14.00 -41.59 -15.21
C MET A 12 -14.53 -40.20 -14.80
N LYS A 13 -14.42 -39.84 -13.50
CA LYS A 13 -14.50 -38.42 -13.12
C LYS A 13 -13.30 -37.69 -13.71
N SER A 14 -13.44 -37.31 -14.98
CA SER A 14 -12.55 -36.45 -15.75
C SER A 14 -12.14 -35.30 -14.84
N TYR A 15 -10.88 -35.30 -14.44
CA TYR A 15 -10.31 -34.24 -13.64
C TYR A 15 -10.31 -32.98 -14.51
N LEU A 16 -11.35 -32.17 -14.37
CA LEU A 16 -11.50 -30.87 -15.02
C LEU A 16 -10.47 -29.93 -14.40
N ILE A 17 -9.22 -30.01 -14.86
CA ILE A 17 -8.25 -28.95 -14.62
C ILE A 17 -8.85 -27.72 -15.33
N PRO A 18 -9.22 -26.64 -14.61
CA PRO A 18 -9.69 -25.45 -15.28
C PRO A 18 -8.59 -25.00 -16.24
N GLN A 19 -8.92 -24.82 -17.53
CA GLN A 19 -7.98 -24.41 -18.58
C GLN A 19 -7.43 -22.97 -18.39
N ASN A 20 -7.58 -22.39 -17.20
CA ASN A 20 -7.27 -20.99 -16.93
C ASN A 20 -6.58 -20.80 -15.58
N VAL A 21 -5.48 -21.51 -15.36
CA VAL A 21 -4.45 -21.07 -14.43
C VAL A 21 -3.29 -20.53 -15.24
N GLU A 22 -3.46 -19.32 -15.76
CA GLU A 22 -2.32 -18.50 -16.15
C GLU A 22 -1.50 -18.23 -14.88
N THR A 23 -0.52 -19.09 -14.61
CA THR A 23 0.52 -18.79 -13.64
C THR A 23 1.31 -17.60 -14.19
N LYS A 24 0.83 -16.39 -13.92
CA LYS A 24 1.63 -15.18 -14.10
C LYS A 24 2.91 -15.41 -13.30
N PHE A 25 4.06 -15.24 -13.94
CA PHE A 25 5.37 -15.42 -13.30
C PHE A 25 5.46 -14.51 -12.07
N GLN A 26 5.19 -15.09 -10.91
CA GLN A 26 5.17 -14.48 -9.60
C GLN A 26 6.36 -15.06 -8.83
N PHE A 27 7.23 -14.18 -8.31
CA PHE A 27 8.35 -14.56 -7.46
C PHE A 27 7.87 -14.96 -6.06
N PHE A 28 6.82 -14.27 -5.57
CA PHE A 28 6.03 -14.60 -4.38
C PHE A 28 4.54 -14.40 -4.70
N PRO A 29 3.60 -15.02 -3.97
CA PRO A 29 2.17 -14.74 -4.15
C PRO A 29 1.89 -13.23 -4.04
N GLY A 30 1.42 -12.63 -5.14
CA GLY A 30 1.20 -11.18 -5.22
C GLY A 30 2.43 -10.32 -5.52
N PHE A 31 3.57 -10.90 -5.92
CA PHE A 31 4.79 -10.18 -6.31
C PHE A 31 5.36 -10.75 -7.64
N GLY A 32 5.01 -10.13 -8.76
CA GLY A 32 5.50 -10.40 -10.11
C GLY A 32 6.68 -9.53 -10.57
N TRP A 33 7.04 -9.69 -11.84
CA TRP A 33 8.20 -9.03 -12.45
C TRP A 33 8.14 -7.49 -12.47
N PHE A 34 6.94 -6.93 -12.55
CA PHE A 34 6.79 -5.47 -12.50
C PHE A 34 7.22 -4.93 -11.14
N GLU A 35 6.84 -5.57 -10.03
CA GLU A 35 7.28 -5.13 -8.71
C GLU A 35 8.79 -5.34 -8.52
N VAL A 36 9.37 -6.42 -9.06
CA VAL A 36 10.83 -6.61 -9.08
C VAL A 36 11.50 -5.42 -9.78
N GLY A 37 11.01 -5.05 -10.96
CA GLY A 37 11.53 -3.89 -11.73
C GLY A 37 11.37 -2.58 -10.97
N ALA A 38 10.22 -2.36 -10.34
CA ALA A 38 9.96 -1.17 -9.53
C ALA A 38 10.87 -1.08 -8.30
N VAL A 39 11.10 -2.20 -7.59
CA VAL A 39 12.02 -2.27 -6.44
C VAL A 39 13.45 -2.03 -6.89
N ALA A 40 13.88 -2.64 -8.00
CA ALA A 40 15.22 -2.42 -8.55
C ALA A 40 15.42 -0.95 -8.96
N ALA A 41 14.44 -0.34 -9.63
CA ALA A 41 14.47 1.07 -10.00
C ALA A 41 14.54 1.99 -8.78
N ALA A 42 13.74 1.72 -7.75
CA ALA A 42 13.78 2.48 -6.50
C ALA A 42 15.13 2.35 -5.78
N PHE A 43 15.72 1.16 -5.78
CA PHE A 43 17.05 0.92 -5.23
C PHE A 43 18.12 1.71 -5.98
N LEU A 44 18.12 1.66 -7.32
CA LEU A 44 19.05 2.42 -8.15
C LEU A 44 18.91 3.93 -7.96
N LEU A 45 17.68 4.43 -7.88
CA LEU A 45 17.40 5.83 -7.59
C LEU A 45 17.96 6.23 -6.21
N GLY A 46 17.71 5.42 -5.18
CA GLY A 46 18.25 5.64 -3.84
C GLY A 46 19.78 5.64 -3.82
N ALA A 47 20.42 4.68 -4.49
CA ALA A 47 21.87 4.61 -4.62
C ALA A 47 22.45 5.84 -5.33
N LEU A 48 21.80 6.28 -6.42
CA LEU A 48 22.19 7.47 -7.17
C LEU A 48 22.08 8.74 -6.30
N LEU A 49 21.00 8.89 -5.54
CA LEU A 49 20.84 10.01 -4.62
C LEU A 49 21.93 10.02 -3.54
N VAL A 50 22.23 8.87 -2.92
CA VAL A 50 23.31 8.75 -1.93
C VAL A 50 24.67 9.08 -2.54
N TYR A 51 24.93 8.61 -3.76
CA TYR A 51 26.17 8.88 -4.48
C TYR A 51 26.37 10.38 -4.73
N VAL A 52 25.34 11.05 -5.27
CA VAL A 52 25.35 12.50 -5.51
C VAL A 52 25.54 13.28 -4.20
N LEU A 53 24.82 12.91 -3.13
CA LEU A 53 24.97 13.55 -1.82
C LEU A 53 26.36 13.33 -1.23
N GLY A 54 27.03 12.23 -1.59
CA GLY A 54 28.41 11.92 -1.19
C GLY A 54 29.42 12.96 -1.67
N TRP A 55 29.19 13.63 -2.80
CA TRP A 55 30.04 14.74 -3.24
C TRP A 55 29.94 15.97 -2.34
N PHE A 56 28.80 16.19 -1.68
CA PHE A 56 28.58 17.37 -0.83
C PHE A 56 28.85 17.09 0.65
N THR A 57 28.64 15.85 1.11
CA THR A 57 28.74 15.51 2.53
C THR A 57 29.10 14.04 2.75
N ASN A 58 30.14 13.81 3.56
CA ASN A 58 30.55 12.48 4.02
C ASN A 58 29.94 12.08 5.38
N SER A 59 29.20 12.98 6.03
CA SER A 59 28.52 12.69 7.29
C SER A 59 27.42 11.64 7.11
N PRO A 60 27.24 10.70 8.07
CA PRO A 60 26.14 9.73 8.06
C PRO A 60 24.75 10.40 8.18
N GLY A 61 24.67 11.66 8.63
CA GLY A 61 23.40 12.40 8.72
C GLY A 61 22.67 12.55 7.38
N LYS A 62 23.39 12.39 6.26
CA LYS A 62 22.83 12.42 4.91
C LYS A 62 21.76 11.34 4.67
N TYR A 63 21.88 10.17 5.31
CA TYR A 63 20.88 9.11 5.20
C TYR A 63 19.57 9.50 5.88
N ILE A 64 19.64 10.15 7.06
CA ILE A 64 18.47 10.64 7.77
C ILE A 64 17.76 11.70 6.92
N LEU A 65 18.51 12.64 6.36
CA LEU A 65 17.96 13.66 5.47
C LEU A 65 17.29 13.05 4.24
N LEU A 66 17.84 11.96 3.68
CA LEU A 66 17.26 11.30 2.50
C LEU A 66 15.98 10.51 2.83
N LEU A 67 15.95 9.89 4.01
CA LEU A 67 14.89 8.95 4.41
C LEU A 67 13.72 9.67 5.08
N LEU A 68 13.97 10.81 5.74
CA LEU A 68 12.96 11.57 6.47
C LEU A 68 11.83 12.11 5.59
N PRO A 69 12.08 12.74 4.41
CA PRO A 69 11.00 13.21 3.53
C PRO A 69 10.09 12.09 3.00
N PRO A 70 10.59 10.98 2.42
CA PRO A 70 9.71 9.91 1.95
C PRO A 70 9.00 9.20 3.10
N ALA A 71 9.65 9.02 4.27
CA ALA A 71 8.99 8.46 5.44
C ALA A 71 7.86 9.38 5.95
N ALA A 72 8.10 10.69 6.04
CA ALA A 72 7.10 11.67 6.43
C ALA A 72 5.94 11.69 5.44
N ALA A 73 6.22 11.67 4.13
CA ALA A 73 5.19 11.59 3.10
C ALA A 73 4.35 10.31 3.24
N PHE A 74 5.00 9.15 3.41
CA PHE A 74 4.31 7.89 3.63
C PHE A 74 3.37 7.97 4.84
N PHE A 75 3.85 8.47 5.99
CA PHE A 75 3.01 8.62 7.19
C PHE A 75 1.86 9.63 7.02
N LEU A 76 2.09 10.74 6.33
CA LEU A 76 1.08 11.78 6.13
C LEU A 76 -0.04 11.34 5.18
N PHE A 77 0.30 10.57 4.15
CA PHE A 77 -0.63 10.19 3.09
C PHE A 77 -1.20 8.77 3.24
N LYS A 78 -0.62 7.91 4.09
CA LYS A 78 -1.17 6.57 4.34
C LYS A 78 -2.60 6.69 4.88
N PRO A 79 -3.60 6.06 4.22
CA PRO A 79 -4.98 6.07 4.71
C PRO A 79 -5.11 5.21 5.97
N THR A 80 -5.88 5.71 6.92
CA THR A 80 -6.35 5.03 8.14
C THR A 80 -7.49 4.07 7.76
N PRO A 81 -7.88 3.07 8.60
CA PRO A 81 -9.04 2.22 8.30
C PRO A 81 -10.34 2.97 7.95
N ASP A 82 -10.48 4.20 8.45
CA ASP A 82 -11.61 5.08 8.18
C ASP A 82 -11.54 5.79 6.80
N GLY A 83 -10.53 5.49 5.98
CA GLY A 83 -10.28 6.11 4.67
C GLY A 83 -9.66 7.52 4.72
N SER A 84 -9.62 8.15 5.90
CA SER A 84 -8.97 9.44 6.10
C SER A 84 -7.45 9.30 6.25
N SER A 85 -6.69 10.26 5.69
CA SER A 85 -5.24 10.34 5.90
C SER A 85 -4.89 11.32 7.01
N LEU A 86 -3.71 11.16 7.61
CA LEU A 86 -3.16 12.05 8.64
C LEU A 86 -3.14 13.52 8.16
N TYR A 87 -2.83 13.72 6.88
CA TYR A 87 -2.95 15.02 6.21
C TYR A 87 -4.38 15.61 6.29
N GLN A 88 -5.42 14.80 6.04
CA GLN A 88 -6.81 15.25 6.12
C GLN A 88 -7.21 15.60 7.55
N LEU A 89 -6.78 14.81 8.53
CA LEU A 89 -7.01 15.09 9.96
C LEU A 89 -6.38 16.43 10.37
N LEU A 90 -5.12 16.67 10.00
CA LEU A 90 -4.44 17.93 10.28
C LEU A 90 -5.11 19.11 9.59
N LYS A 91 -5.55 18.94 8.33
CA LYS A 91 -6.30 19.95 7.59
C LYS A 91 -7.63 20.27 8.29
N ASN A 92 -8.41 19.25 8.64
CA ASN A 92 -9.69 19.39 9.32
C ASN A 92 -9.53 20.05 10.69
N TYR A 93 -8.49 19.67 11.44
CA TYR A 93 -8.17 20.30 12.72
C TYR A 93 -7.84 21.79 12.56
N ARG A 94 -7.04 22.14 11.56
CA ARG A 94 -6.72 23.54 11.24
C ARG A 94 -7.96 24.33 10.85
N ASP A 95 -8.81 23.74 10.01
CA ASP A 95 -10.05 24.38 9.55
C ASP A 95 -11.03 24.56 10.73
N TRP A 96 -11.09 23.58 11.64
CA TRP A 96 -11.84 23.68 12.89
C TRP A 96 -11.32 24.78 13.83
N LEU A 97 -10.00 24.91 13.99
CA LEU A 97 -9.41 26.00 14.79
C LEU A 97 -9.80 27.37 14.23
N ARG A 98 -9.89 27.50 12.91
CA ARG A 98 -10.36 28.71 12.23
C ARG A 98 -11.87 28.92 12.34
N SER A 99 -12.65 27.84 12.42
CA SER A 99 -14.11 27.87 12.41
C SER A 99 -14.76 27.83 13.79
N ARG A 100 -14.01 27.92 14.91
CA ARG A 100 -14.58 28.05 16.26
C ARG A 100 -15.34 29.38 16.40
N LYS A 101 -16.53 29.47 15.80
CA LYS A 101 -17.54 30.47 16.18
C LYS A 101 -17.91 30.17 17.64
N ARG A 102 -17.73 31.17 18.51
CA ARG A 102 -18.18 31.12 19.91
C ARG A 102 -19.66 30.74 19.93
N TYR A 103 -19.98 29.57 20.47
CA TYR A 103 -21.36 29.24 20.83
C TYR A 103 -21.72 30.13 22.03
N LEU A 104 -22.29 31.30 21.76
CA LEU A 104 -23.07 32.04 22.75
C LEU A 104 -24.37 31.26 22.92
N TYR A 105 -24.40 30.37 23.91
CA TYR A 105 -25.66 29.82 24.39
C TYR A 105 -26.34 30.93 25.19
N GLU A 106 -27.31 31.58 24.57
CA GLU A 106 -28.23 32.46 25.30
C GLU A 106 -29.31 31.55 25.90
N TYR A 107 -29.17 31.28 27.19
CA TYR A 107 -30.18 30.55 27.96
C TYR A 107 -31.38 31.49 28.12
N ARG A 108 -32.45 31.24 27.36
CA ARG A 108 -33.73 31.93 27.57
C ARG A 108 -34.48 31.12 28.62
N GLU A 109 -34.62 31.69 29.81
CA GLU A 109 -35.53 31.19 30.84
C GLU A 109 -36.93 31.74 30.52
N ASP A 110 -37.86 30.84 30.19
CA ASP A 110 -39.29 31.07 30.08
C ASP A 110 -40.01 30.94 31.44
#